data_AF-A0A4Q3UV79-F1
#
_entry.id   AF-A0A4Q3UV79-F1
#
_cell.length_a   1.000
_cell.length_b   1.000
_cell.length_c   1.000
_cell.angle_alpha   90.00
_cell.angle_beta   90.00
_cell.angle_gamma   90.00
#
_symmetry.space_group_name_H-M   'P 1'
#
loop_
_entity.id
_entity.type
_entity.pdbx_description
1 polymer ?
#
loop_
_entity_poly.entity_id
_entity_poly.type
_entity_poly.pdbx_seq_one_letter_code
_entity_poly.pdbx_strand_id
1 'polypeptide(L)'
;QHAGIENVVASSGTALTPDQIRLVNRLTKNITVLFDGDAAGLRASVRGIDLILEQGMNVKVCTFPDGEDPDSFAKKTPHEELLAYLAKNSVDFIRFKAGLLMDQAANDPIKKAELIRDMVVSISKIPDRIQREIYIQECSRIMDISEQVLVSSLAQMLQKDIKEADKKFREDQKAFEVVRNSEPDQSAQINVLDELERRIISILLIYGTRNEEFEDSFYRANPEGEVELVTEKKELPVYERVFLSLQEDEVELANPVFKGIFDNLTDYYRLEEEFTIEKFMAQLPQEYQAIVTDILMTEEKEALHNWESQNIVVRLKDQTVAQYVSETILTLRWFLVDSILQQLKSGLSSAPEADNTEILTSVIDYNQLIHHFSTRLGRVMSRHH
;
A
#
# COMPACT_ATOMS: atom_id res chain seq x y z
N GLN A 1 -25.78 11.06 -31.92
CA GLN A 1 -25.24 12.15 -32.75
C GLN A 1 -26.30 12.80 -33.65
N HIS A 2 -27.02 12.07 -34.52
CA HIS A 2 -28.06 12.68 -35.38
C HIS A 2 -29.20 13.40 -34.63
N ALA A 3 -29.48 13.02 -33.39
CA ALA A 3 -30.46 13.67 -32.51
C ALA A 3 -29.89 14.87 -31.71
N GLY A 4 -28.72 15.42 -32.07
CA GLY A 4 -28.11 16.57 -31.39
C GLY A 4 -27.38 16.28 -30.08
N ILE A 5 -27.23 15.00 -29.70
CA ILE A 5 -26.39 14.58 -28.56
C ILE A 5 -25.02 14.13 -29.07
N GLU A 6 -23.99 14.89 -28.70
CA GLU A 6 -22.61 14.76 -29.20
C GLU A 6 -21.72 13.89 -28.31
N ASN A 7 -21.98 13.88 -26.99
CA ASN A 7 -21.21 13.16 -25.97
C ASN A 7 -21.68 11.70 -25.79
N VAL A 8 -21.89 10.99 -26.89
CA VAL A 8 -22.34 9.59 -26.90
C VAL A 8 -21.28 8.70 -27.51
N VAL A 9 -20.98 7.60 -26.82
CA VAL A 9 -20.10 6.53 -27.27
C VAL A 9 -20.78 5.18 -27.04
N ALA A 10 -20.47 4.19 -27.87
CA ALA A 10 -20.98 2.83 -27.75
C ALA A 10 -19.83 1.83 -27.94
N SER A 11 -19.90 0.67 -27.30
CA SER A 11 -18.97 -0.43 -27.58
C SER A 11 -19.32 -1.08 -28.92
N SER A 12 -18.32 -1.52 -29.67
CA SER A 12 -18.50 -2.17 -30.98
C SER A 12 -18.93 -3.64 -30.82
N GLY A 13 -20.03 -3.89 -30.09
CA GLY A 13 -20.56 -5.24 -29.84
C GLY A 13 -19.79 -6.06 -28.81
N THR A 14 -18.86 -5.45 -28.06
CA THR A 14 -18.13 -6.08 -26.97
C THR A 14 -18.65 -5.60 -25.61
N ALA A 15 -18.45 -6.42 -24.58
CA ALA A 15 -18.70 -5.98 -23.21
C ALA A 15 -17.79 -4.80 -22.86
N LEU A 16 -18.30 -3.83 -22.11
CA LEU A 16 -17.55 -2.69 -21.62
C LEU A 16 -16.35 -3.16 -20.79
N THR A 17 -15.14 -2.70 -21.13
CA THR A 17 -13.92 -3.10 -20.44
C THR A 17 -13.41 -2.03 -19.47
N PRO A 18 -12.64 -2.41 -18.43
CA PRO A 18 -12.02 -1.46 -17.51
C PRO A 18 -11.15 -0.41 -18.22
N ASP A 19 -10.42 -0.79 -19.27
CA ASP A 19 -9.56 0.13 -20.01
C ASP A 19 -10.35 1.16 -20.81
N GLN A 20 -11.49 0.76 -21.39
CA GLN A 20 -12.41 1.71 -22.04
C GLN A 20 -12.97 2.73 -21.02
N ILE A 21 -13.34 2.27 -19.83
CA ILE A 21 -13.82 3.15 -18.75
C ILE A 21 -12.71 4.10 -18.31
N ARG A 22 -11.46 3.64 -18.17
CA ARG A 22 -10.31 4.49 -17.85
C ARG A 22 -10.08 5.60 -18.88
N LEU A 23 -10.28 5.31 -20.17
CA LEU A 23 -10.19 6.34 -21.21
C LEU A 23 -11.28 7.41 -21.02
N VAL A 24 -12.52 7.01 -20.74
CA VAL A 24 -13.61 7.95 -20.46
C VAL A 24 -13.34 8.75 -19.17
N ASN A 25 -12.79 8.11 -18.13
CA ASN A 25 -12.45 8.73 -16.85
C ASN A 25 -11.44 9.88 -16.99
N ARG A 26 -10.58 9.85 -18.02
CA ARG A 26 -9.66 10.96 -18.35
C ARG A 26 -10.38 12.19 -18.90
N LEU A 27 -11.58 12.02 -19.46
CA LEU A 27 -12.37 13.09 -20.06
C LEU A 27 -13.44 13.62 -19.11
N THR A 28 -14.06 12.76 -18.31
CA THR A 28 -15.13 13.12 -17.39
C THR A 28 -15.22 12.14 -16.21
N LYS A 29 -15.67 12.62 -15.06
CA LYS A 29 -16.04 11.78 -13.92
C LYS A 29 -17.48 11.31 -13.95
N ASN A 30 -18.33 11.89 -14.80
CA ASN A 30 -19.75 11.61 -14.86
C ASN A 30 -20.07 10.79 -16.11
N ILE A 31 -20.72 9.65 -15.93
CA ILE A 31 -21.19 8.80 -17.01
C ILE A 31 -22.66 8.44 -16.78
N THR A 32 -23.46 8.55 -17.84
CA THR A 32 -24.84 8.07 -17.83
C THR A 32 -24.91 6.87 -18.76
N VAL A 33 -25.31 5.73 -18.21
CA VAL A 33 -25.48 4.50 -18.96
C VAL A 33 -26.93 4.42 -19.43
N LEU A 34 -27.10 4.23 -20.74
CA LEU A 34 -28.38 4.11 -21.41
C LEU A 34 -28.68 2.61 -21.56
N PHE A 35 -29.82 2.14 -21.05
CA PHE A 35 -30.21 0.73 -21.13
C PHE A 35 -31.40 0.50 -22.05
N ASP A 36 -31.26 -0.52 -22.90
CA ASP A 36 -32.38 -1.05 -23.68
C ASP A 36 -33.49 -1.52 -22.74
N GLY A 37 -34.75 -1.35 -23.14
CA GLY A 37 -35.92 -1.76 -22.35
C GLY A 37 -36.12 -3.28 -22.25
N ASP A 38 -35.07 -4.09 -22.37
CA ASP A 38 -35.16 -5.55 -22.37
C ASP A 38 -34.51 -6.20 -21.11
N ALA A 39 -35.06 -7.34 -20.69
CA ALA A 39 -34.60 -8.04 -19.48
C ALA A 39 -33.18 -8.65 -19.63
N ALA A 40 -32.71 -8.84 -20.87
CA ALA A 40 -31.39 -9.37 -21.18
C ALA A 40 -30.31 -8.29 -21.09
N GLY A 41 -30.57 -7.09 -21.64
CA GLY A 41 -29.71 -5.92 -21.52
C GLY A 41 -29.51 -5.51 -20.07
N LEU A 42 -30.57 -5.56 -19.26
CA LEU A 42 -30.55 -5.14 -17.85
C LEU A 42 -29.53 -5.90 -16.97
N ARG A 43 -29.31 -7.20 -17.20
CA ARG A 43 -28.33 -8.00 -16.43
C ARG A 43 -26.89 -7.76 -16.87
N ALA A 44 -26.64 -7.67 -18.18
CA ALA A 44 -25.30 -7.36 -18.72
C ALA A 44 -24.85 -5.95 -18.26
N SER A 45 -25.82 -5.06 -18.15
CA SER A 45 -25.71 -3.67 -17.74
C SER A 45 -25.30 -3.45 -16.29
N VAL A 46 -25.81 -4.27 -15.35
CA VAL A 46 -25.41 -4.19 -13.93
C VAL A 46 -23.91 -4.43 -13.74
N ARG A 47 -23.31 -5.33 -14.55
CA ARG A 47 -21.87 -5.56 -14.51
C ARG A 47 -21.07 -4.35 -15.01
N GLY A 48 -21.59 -3.64 -16.00
CA GLY A 48 -20.98 -2.40 -16.50
C GLY A 48 -20.97 -1.29 -15.45
N ILE A 49 -22.06 -1.16 -14.68
CA ILE A 49 -22.15 -0.20 -13.56
C ILE A 49 -21.05 -0.45 -12.54
N ASP A 50 -20.88 -1.70 -12.12
CA ASP A 50 -19.84 -2.06 -11.15
C ASP A 50 -18.43 -1.68 -11.63
N LEU A 51 -18.11 -1.96 -12.89
CA LEU A 51 -16.80 -1.62 -13.48
C LEU A 51 -16.56 -0.11 -13.51
N ILE A 52 -17.62 0.68 -13.71
CA ILE A 52 -17.56 2.14 -13.69
C ILE A 52 -17.30 2.65 -12.27
N LEU A 53 -18.01 2.08 -11.28
CA LEU A 53 -17.83 2.39 -9.86
C LEU A 53 -16.42 2.05 -9.37
N GLU A 54 -15.85 0.93 -9.82
CA GLU A 54 -14.46 0.53 -9.52
C GLU A 54 -13.43 1.56 -9.99
N GLN A 55 -13.71 2.33 -11.05
CA GLN A 55 -12.85 3.42 -11.53
C GLN A 55 -13.09 4.76 -10.80
N GLY A 56 -13.94 4.78 -9.77
CA GLY A 56 -14.25 5.98 -8.98
C GLY A 56 -15.04 7.03 -9.78
N MET A 57 -15.87 6.59 -10.72
CA MET A 57 -16.70 7.46 -11.55
C MET A 57 -18.13 7.56 -11.01
N ASN A 58 -18.77 8.70 -11.24
CA ASN A 58 -20.17 8.93 -10.92
C ASN A 58 -21.04 8.34 -12.02
N VAL A 59 -21.79 7.29 -11.69
CA VAL A 59 -22.66 6.58 -12.63
C VAL A 59 -24.11 6.97 -12.43
N LYS A 60 -24.79 7.27 -13.54
CA LYS A 60 -26.26 7.35 -13.60
C LYS A 60 -26.78 6.33 -14.59
N VAL A 61 -28.01 5.91 -14.40
CA VAL A 61 -28.70 4.95 -15.24
C VAL A 61 -29.97 5.60 -15.78
N CYS A 62 -30.15 5.54 -17.10
CA CYS A 62 -31.39 5.93 -17.75
C CYS A 62 -31.99 4.71 -18.47
N THR A 63 -33.22 4.37 -18.11
CA THR A 63 -34.00 3.35 -18.80
C THR A 63 -34.97 3.97 -19.80
N PHE A 64 -35.30 3.20 -20.83
CA PHE A 64 -36.30 3.56 -21.84
C PHE A 64 -37.55 2.70 -21.68
N PRO A 65 -38.70 3.13 -22.22
CA PRO A 65 -39.93 2.33 -22.21
C PRO A 65 -39.75 0.97 -22.89
N ASP A 66 -40.56 -0.01 -22.50
CA ASP A 66 -40.52 -1.37 -23.05
C ASP A 66 -40.55 -1.38 -24.58
N GLY A 67 -39.57 -2.04 -25.18
CA GLY A 67 -39.46 -2.18 -26.64
C GLY A 67 -38.88 -0.95 -27.36
N GLU A 68 -38.45 0.09 -26.64
CA GLU A 68 -37.63 1.17 -27.19
C GLU A 68 -36.16 0.96 -26.82
N ASP A 69 -35.28 1.28 -27.77
CA ASP A 69 -33.84 1.42 -27.57
C ASP A 69 -33.44 2.91 -27.68
N PRO A 70 -32.20 3.29 -27.30
CA PRO A 70 -31.76 4.68 -27.39
C PRO A 70 -31.85 5.28 -28.80
N ASP A 71 -31.76 4.48 -29.86
CA ASP A 71 -31.80 4.93 -31.26
C ASP A 71 -33.25 5.15 -31.72
N SER A 72 -34.14 4.19 -31.49
CA SER A 72 -35.57 4.25 -31.80
C SER A 72 -36.26 5.36 -31.03
N PHE A 73 -35.92 5.52 -29.75
CA PHE A 73 -36.43 6.61 -28.91
C PHE A 73 -35.95 7.97 -29.41
N ALA A 74 -34.65 8.10 -29.74
CA ALA A 74 -34.08 9.35 -30.26
C ALA A 74 -34.62 9.73 -31.66
N LYS A 75 -35.03 8.77 -32.48
CA LYS A 75 -35.67 9.02 -33.79
C LYS A 75 -37.11 9.53 -33.67
N LYS A 76 -37.82 9.11 -32.63
CA LYS A 76 -39.24 9.46 -32.40
C LYS A 76 -39.42 10.73 -31.57
N THR A 77 -38.39 11.12 -30.82
CA THR A 77 -38.48 12.19 -29.81
C THR A 77 -37.72 13.45 -30.27
N PRO A 78 -38.33 14.64 -30.26
CA PRO A 78 -37.63 15.91 -30.50
C PRO A 78 -36.48 16.13 -29.52
N HIS A 79 -35.45 16.88 -29.96
CA HIS A 79 -34.22 17.08 -29.19
C HIS A 79 -34.44 17.61 -27.75
N GLU A 80 -35.28 18.63 -27.59
CA GLU A 80 -35.56 19.22 -26.26
C GLU A 80 -36.26 18.24 -25.32
N GLU A 81 -37.19 17.45 -25.85
CA GLU A 81 -37.93 16.44 -25.09
C GLU A 81 -37.02 15.26 -24.72
N LEU A 82 -36.11 14.87 -25.61
CA LEU A 82 -35.10 13.85 -25.35
C LEU A 82 -34.17 14.29 -24.21
N LEU A 83 -33.68 15.54 -24.21
CA LEU A 83 -32.85 16.07 -23.13
C LEU A 83 -33.60 16.13 -21.80
N ALA A 84 -34.86 16.60 -21.82
CA ALA A 84 -35.70 16.63 -20.63
C ALA A 84 -35.96 15.21 -20.09
N TYR A 85 -36.19 14.24 -20.98
CA TYR A 85 -36.37 12.84 -20.62
C TYR A 85 -35.11 12.28 -19.94
N LEU A 86 -33.93 12.44 -20.56
CA LEU A 86 -32.67 11.96 -20.00
C LEU A 86 -32.39 12.60 -18.64
N ALA A 87 -32.59 13.90 -18.49
CA ALA A 87 -32.36 14.60 -17.22
C ALA A 87 -33.29 14.13 -16.10
N LYS A 88 -34.56 13.83 -16.43
CA LYS A 88 -35.58 13.41 -15.48
C LYS A 88 -35.50 11.94 -15.09
N ASN A 89 -35.19 11.06 -16.04
CA ASN A 89 -35.23 9.61 -15.86
C ASN A 89 -33.85 8.99 -15.57
N SER A 90 -32.78 9.78 -15.60
CA SER A 90 -31.46 9.33 -15.14
C SER A 90 -31.41 9.27 -13.61
N VAL A 91 -31.39 8.06 -13.06
CA VAL A 91 -31.33 7.81 -11.63
C VAL A 91 -29.96 7.27 -11.21
N ASP A 92 -29.67 7.38 -9.92
CA ASP A 92 -28.49 6.74 -9.34
C ASP A 92 -28.61 5.21 -9.35
N PHE A 93 -27.47 4.50 -9.37
CA PHE A 93 -27.45 3.04 -9.42
C PHE A 93 -28.12 2.37 -8.22
N ILE A 94 -28.07 2.97 -7.02
CA ILE A 94 -28.77 2.45 -5.83
C ILE A 94 -30.27 2.46 -6.06
N ARG A 95 -30.80 3.58 -6.58
CA ARG A 95 -32.23 3.72 -6.89
C ARG A 95 -32.64 2.80 -8.03
N PHE A 96 -31.81 2.67 -9.05
CA PHE A 96 -32.04 1.75 -10.16
C PHE A 96 -32.13 0.29 -9.68
N LYS A 97 -31.14 -0.18 -8.89
CA LYS A 97 -31.14 -1.54 -8.34
C LYS A 97 -32.33 -1.77 -7.40
N ALA A 98 -32.68 -0.80 -6.55
CA ALA A 98 -33.85 -0.86 -5.69
C ALA A 98 -35.17 -0.97 -6.49
N GLY A 99 -35.30 -0.18 -7.56
CA GLY A 99 -36.48 -0.21 -8.44
C GLY A 99 -36.69 -1.56 -9.10
N LEU A 100 -35.61 -2.21 -9.56
CA LEU A 100 -35.67 -3.54 -10.17
C LEU A 100 -36.32 -4.59 -9.27
N LEU A 101 -36.13 -4.47 -7.95
CA LEU A 101 -36.68 -5.43 -7.00
C LEU A 101 -38.09 -5.10 -6.54
N MET A 102 -38.45 -3.82 -6.49
CA MET A 102 -39.85 -3.42 -6.29
C MET A 102 -40.73 -3.97 -7.42
N ASP A 103 -40.21 -4.04 -8.65
CA ASP A 103 -40.93 -4.58 -9.81
C ASP A 103 -40.95 -6.13 -9.85
N GLN A 104 -39.91 -6.81 -9.33
CA GLN A 104 -39.77 -8.27 -9.43
C GLN A 104 -40.20 -9.06 -8.17
N ALA A 105 -40.28 -8.41 -7.01
CA ALA A 105 -40.50 -9.10 -5.73
C ALA A 105 -40.91 -8.14 -4.60
N ALA A 106 -42.10 -7.58 -4.66
CA ALA A 106 -42.55 -6.62 -3.65
C ALA A 106 -42.72 -7.19 -2.21
N ASN A 107 -42.48 -8.48 -1.95
CA ASN A 107 -42.66 -9.05 -0.60
C ASN A 107 -41.87 -10.32 -0.28
N ASP A 108 -40.80 -10.63 -1.02
CA ASP A 108 -39.96 -11.79 -0.68
C ASP A 108 -38.74 -11.35 0.15
N PRO A 109 -38.67 -11.70 1.45
CA PRO A 109 -37.55 -11.33 2.31
C PRO A 109 -36.20 -11.86 1.81
N ILE A 110 -36.19 -13.02 1.13
CA ILE A 110 -34.96 -13.64 0.63
C ILE A 110 -34.41 -12.80 -0.53
N LYS A 111 -35.26 -12.45 -1.50
CA LYS A 111 -34.87 -11.60 -2.63
C LYS A 111 -34.45 -10.20 -2.17
N LYS A 112 -35.15 -9.63 -1.18
CA LYS A 112 -34.75 -8.35 -0.57
C LYS A 112 -33.34 -8.44 0.02
N ALA A 113 -33.03 -9.50 0.75
CA ALA A 113 -31.71 -9.72 1.33
C ALA A 113 -30.61 -9.99 0.28
N GLU A 114 -30.93 -10.63 -0.84
CA GLU A 114 -30.01 -10.81 -1.97
C GLU A 114 -29.63 -9.48 -2.61
N LEU A 115 -30.61 -8.62 -2.90
CA LEU A 115 -30.31 -7.31 -3.49
C LEU A 115 -29.56 -6.39 -2.55
N ILE A 116 -29.91 -6.38 -1.27
CA ILE A 116 -29.14 -5.60 -0.30
C ILE A 116 -27.67 -6.03 -0.33
N ARG A 117 -27.40 -7.34 -0.40
CA ARG A 117 -26.02 -7.84 -0.58
C ARG A 117 -25.42 -7.37 -1.90
N ASP A 118 -26.12 -7.47 -3.01
CA ASP A 118 -25.64 -7.02 -4.32
C ASP A 118 -25.37 -5.50 -4.38
N MET A 119 -26.16 -4.69 -3.67
CA MET A 119 -25.97 -3.25 -3.54
C MET A 119 -24.73 -2.96 -2.69
N VAL A 120 -24.55 -3.65 -1.57
CA VAL A 120 -23.35 -3.53 -0.72
C VAL A 120 -22.09 -3.95 -1.48
N VAL A 121 -22.15 -4.99 -2.33
CA VAL A 121 -21.06 -5.38 -3.24
C VAL A 121 -20.71 -4.27 -4.24
N SER A 122 -21.72 -3.61 -4.83
CA SER A 122 -21.43 -2.47 -5.71
C SER A 122 -20.84 -1.28 -4.96
N ILE A 123 -21.27 -1.04 -3.72
CA ILE A 123 -20.71 0.03 -2.90
C ILE A 123 -19.27 -0.30 -2.48
N SER A 124 -18.93 -1.55 -2.16
CA SER A 124 -17.58 -1.93 -1.74
C SER A 124 -16.53 -1.64 -2.82
N LYS A 125 -16.93 -1.70 -4.09
CA LYS A 125 -16.12 -1.39 -5.27
C LYS A 125 -15.75 0.08 -5.41
N ILE A 126 -16.48 0.99 -4.78
CA ILE A 126 -16.20 2.42 -4.86
C ILE A 126 -14.92 2.71 -4.08
N PRO A 127 -13.88 3.31 -4.69
CA PRO A 127 -12.60 3.55 -4.01
C PRO A 127 -12.71 4.64 -2.94
N ASP A 128 -13.52 5.67 -3.19
CA ASP A 128 -13.68 6.82 -2.28
C ASP A 128 -14.52 6.47 -1.04
N ARG A 129 -13.93 6.69 0.13
CA ARG A 129 -14.52 6.28 1.41
C ARG A 129 -15.74 7.13 1.80
N ILE A 130 -15.75 8.41 1.43
CA ILE A 130 -16.85 9.33 1.73
C ILE A 130 -18.06 8.99 0.85
N GLN A 131 -17.83 8.73 -0.44
CA GLN A 131 -18.87 8.28 -1.36
C GLN A 131 -19.50 6.97 -0.89
N ARG A 132 -18.68 6.00 -0.44
CA ARG A 132 -19.22 4.75 0.14
C ARG A 132 -20.18 5.01 1.30
N GLU A 133 -19.81 5.89 2.23
CA GLU A 133 -20.65 6.23 3.38
C GLU A 133 -22.00 6.83 2.93
N ILE A 134 -21.96 7.79 2.00
CA ILE A 134 -23.17 8.44 1.47
C ILE A 134 -24.09 7.42 0.79
N TYR A 135 -23.54 6.49 0.00
CA TYR A 135 -24.33 5.44 -0.66
C TYR A 135 -24.89 4.41 0.32
N ILE A 136 -24.18 4.10 1.41
CA ILE A 136 -24.70 3.25 2.48
C ILE A 136 -25.89 3.92 3.17
N GLN A 137 -25.79 5.21 3.45
CA GLN A 137 -26.88 5.99 4.05
C GLN A 137 -28.13 6.02 3.14
N GLU A 138 -27.93 6.24 1.84
CA GLU A 138 -29.02 6.19 0.85
C GLU A 138 -29.65 4.79 0.72
N CYS A 139 -28.82 3.74 0.71
CA CYS A 139 -29.27 2.36 0.67
C CYS A 139 -30.11 1.99 1.90
N SER A 140 -29.64 2.37 3.09
CA SER A 140 -30.35 2.22 4.37
C SER A 140 -31.76 2.84 4.30
N ARG A 141 -31.85 4.07 3.80
CA ARG A 141 -33.12 4.79 3.67
C ARG A 141 -34.08 4.15 2.67
N ILE A 142 -33.59 3.72 1.50
CA ILE A 142 -34.43 3.16 0.44
C ILE A 142 -34.91 1.75 0.79
N MET A 143 -34.04 0.95 1.41
CA MET A 143 -34.31 -0.46 1.70
C MET A 143 -34.93 -0.68 3.09
N ASP A 144 -35.06 0.37 3.90
CA ASP A 144 -35.58 0.32 5.27
C ASP A 144 -34.86 -0.75 6.11
N ILE A 145 -33.54 -0.58 6.22
CA ILE A 145 -32.64 -1.46 6.97
C ILE A 145 -31.66 -0.62 7.78
N SER A 146 -31.26 -1.11 8.95
CA SER A 146 -30.28 -0.42 9.79
C SER A 146 -28.95 -0.21 9.07
N GLU A 147 -28.48 1.04 9.09
CA GLU A 147 -27.18 1.45 8.58
C GLU A 147 -26.03 0.64 9.18
N GLN A 148 -26.09 0.34 10.48
CA GLN A 148 -25.09 -0.48 11.17
C GLN A 148 -24.95 -1.88 10.56
N VAL A 149 -26.07 -2.47 10.13
CA VAL A 149 -26.08 -3.80 9.48
C VAL A 149 -25.39 -3.72 8.13
N LEU A 150 -25.65 -2.68 7.34
CA LEU A 150 -24.99 -2.46 6.05
C LEU A 150 -23.48 -2.20 6.21
N VAL A 151 -23.08 -1.37 7.17
CA VAL A 151 -21.66 -1.08 7.47
C VAL A 151 -20.92 -2.35 7.89
N SER A 152 -21.52 -3.17 8.78
CA SER A 152 -20.91 -4.44 9.20
C SER A 152 -20.77 -5.43 8.03
N SER A 153 -21.76 -5.49 7.14
CA SER A 153 -21.73 -6.34 5.94
C SER A 153 -20.64 -5.88 4.97
N LEU A 154 -20.50 -4.57 4.76
CA LEU A 154 -19.45 -3.98 3.94
C LEU A 154 -18.05 -4.30 4.51
N ALA A 155 -17.86 -4.18 5.83
CA ALA A 155 -16.60 -4.52 6.48
C ALA A 155 -16.22 -6.00 6.32
N GLN A 156 -17.20 -6.92 6.44
CA GLN A 156 -16.98 -8.35 6.20
C GLN A 156 -16.59 -8.64 4.75
N MET A 157 -17.22 -7.97 3.78
CA MET A 157 -16.89 -8.13 2.36
C MET A 157 -15.49 -7.64 2.05
N LEU A 158 -15.11 -6.45 2.53
CA LEU A 158 -13.75 -5.93 2.33
C LEU A 158 -12.67 -6.87 2.92
N GLN A 159 -12.91 -7.46 4.10
CA GLN A 159 -12.01 -8.47 4.67
C GLN A 159 -11.95 -9.76 3.85
N LYS A 160 -13.07 -10.16 3.24
CA LYS A 160 -13.13 -11.34 2.38
C LYS A 160 -12.39 -11.11 1.07
N ASP A 161 -12.55 -9.95 0.46
CA ASP A 161 -11.87 -9.57 -0.79
C ASP A 161 -10.35 -9.51 -0.58
N ILE A 162 -9.89 -9.00 0.58
CA ILE A 162 -8.47 -9.06 0.96
C ILE A 162 -7.98 -10.51 1.07
N LYS A 163 -8.73 -11.38 1.75
CA LYS A 163 -8.39 -12.81 1.87
C LYS A 163 -8.45 -13.57 0.54
N GLU A 164 -9.37 -13.24 -0.35
CA GLU A 164 -9.49 -13.85 -1.68
C GLU A 164 -8.44 -13.31 -2.66
N ALA A 165 -8.06 -12.04 -2.56
CA ALA A 165 -6.93 -11.47 -3.28
C ALA A 165 -5.62 -12.13 -2.84
N ASP A 166 -5.41 -12.32 -1.53
CA ASP A 166 -4.28 -13.07 -0.99
C ASP A 166 -4.29 -14.53 -1.45
N LYS A 167 -5.47 -15.15 -1.56
CA LYS A 167 -5.62 -16.52 -2.05
C LYS A 167 -5.34 -16.64 -3.55
N LYS A 168 -5.84 -15.72 -4.38
CA LYS A 168 -5.55 -15.68 -5.83
C LYS A 168 -4.10 -15.35 -6.13
N PHE A 169 -3.50 -14.43 -5.38
CA PHE A 169 -2.07 -14.15 -5.45
C PHE A 169 -1.22 -15.40 -5.13
N ARG A 170 -1.66 -16.21 -4.15
CA ARG A 170 -1.05 -17.51 -3.82
C ARG A 170 -1.34 -18.63 -4.84
N GLU A 171 -2.44 -18.55 -5.59
CA GLU A 171 -2.78 -19.52 -6.65
C GLU A 171 -2.06 -19.21 -7.97
N ASP A 172 -1.93 -17.94 -8.34
CA ASP A 172 -1.16 -17.49 -9.51
C ASP A 172 0.35 -17.74 -9.34
N GLN A 173 0.87 -17.70 -8.10
CA GLN A 173 2.23 -18.15 -7.78
C GLN A 173 2.43 -19.67 -7.98
N LYS A 174 1.38 -20.48 -7.80
CA LYS A 174 1.46 -21.96 -7.97
C LYS A 174 1.42 -22.40 -9.43
N ALA A 175 0.89 -21.59 -10.34
CA ALA A 175 0.78 -21.94 -11.76
C ALA A 175 2.12 -21.82 -12.54
N PHE A 176 3.16 -21.22 -11.94
CA PHE A 176 4.48 -21.00 -12.54
C PHE A 176 5.61 -21.89 -11.99
N GLU A 177 5.30 -22.88 -11.15
CA GLU A 177 6.33 -23.78 -10.60
C GLU A 177 6.71 -24.90 -11.59
N VAL A 178 7.82 -24.69 -12.31
CA VAL A 178 8.55 -25.75 -13.02
C VAL A 178 9.11 -26.74 -12.00
N VAL A 179 8.77 -28.01 -12.21
CA VAL A 179 9.24 -29.20 -11.48
C VAL A 179 10.64 -29.03 -10.87
N ARG A 180 10.71 -29.05 -9.53
CA ARG A 180 11.68 -29.84 -8.75
C ARG A 180 11.26 -29.89 -7.27
N ASN A 181 11.20 -31.12 -6.75
CA ASN A 181 11.11 -31.51 -5.33
C ASN A 181 11.90 -30.56 -4.42
N SER A 182 11.50 -30.24 -3.20
CA SER A 182 10.84 -31.02 -2.16
C SER A 182 10.29 -30.05 -1.10
N GLU A 183 9.15 -30.39 -0.49
CA GLU A 183 8.49 -29.81 0.70
C GLU A 183 8.78 -28.34 1.09
N PRO A 184 7.79 -27.42 1.04
CA PRO A 184 8.00 -26.07 1.54
C PRO A 184 8.02 -26.05 3.07
N ASP A 185 9.19 -25.68 3.58
CA ASP A 185 9.45 -25.26 4.95
C ASP A 185 8.59 -24.03 5.32
N GLN A 186 8.47 -23.84 6.62
CA GLN A 186 7.49 -23.03 7.33
C GLN A 186 7.51 -21.54 6.93
N SER A 187 6.34 -20.91 7.09
CA SER A 187 6.08 -19.46 6.99
C SER A 187 7.31 -18.57 7.23
N ALA A 188 7.79 -17.90 6.18
CA ALA A 188 8.75 -16.80 6.32
C ALA A 188 8.07 -15.65 7.06
N GLN A 189 8.28 -15.62 8.38
CA GLN A 189 8.12 -14.46 9.23
C GLN A 189 8.87 -13.30 8.55
N ILE A 190 8.20 -12.16 8.29
CA ILE A 190 8.88 -10.98 7.74
C ILE A 190 9.99 -10.61 8.72
N ASN A 191 11.24 -10.79 8.29
CA ASN A 191 12.39 -10.50 9.12
C ASN A 191 12.65 -8.99 9.06
N VAL A 192 12.28 -8.29 10.14
CA VAL A 192 12.45 -6.83 10.27
C VAL A 192 13.92 -6.43 10.05
N LEU A 193 14.88 -7.30 10.42
CA LEU A 193 16.30 -7.07 10.17
C LEU A 193 16.60 -7.03 8.67
N ASP A 194 16.08 -7.99 7.90
CA ASP A 194 16.28 -8.03 6.44
C ASP A 194 15.73 -6.77 5.74
N GLU A 195 14.63 -6.21 6.24
CA GLU A 195 14.08 -4.96 5.71
C GLU A 195 15.00 -3.75 6.02
N LEU A 196 15.54 -3.68 7.24
CA LEU A 196 16.47 -2.62 7.63
C LEU A 196 17.78 -2.71 6.84
N GLU A 197 18.32 -3.92 6.65
CA GLU A 197 19.51 -4.15 5.85
C GLU A 197 19.28 -3.80 4.38
N ARG A 198 18.12 -4.19 3.81
CA ARG A 198 17.70 -3.75 2.48
C ARG A 198 17.67 -2.22 2.35
N ARG A 199 17.16 -1.51 3.36
CA ARG A 199 17.14 -0.04 3.36
C ARG A 199 18.54 0.56 3.39
N ILE A 200 19.48 -0.02 4.13
CA ILE A 200 20.88 0.39 4.09
C ILE A 200 21.45 0.25 2.67
N ILE A 201 21.20 -0.88 1.99
CA ILE A 201 21.61 -1.07 0.59
C ILE A 201 20.96 -0.03 -0.34
N SER A 202 19.65 0.22 -0.20
CA SER A 202 18.93 1.24 -0.96
C SER A 202 19.53 2.64 -0.78
N ILE A 203 19.79 3.04 0.47
CA ILE A 203 20.41 4.32 0.80
C ILE A 203 21.76 4.48 0.10
N LEU A 204 22.59 3.45 0.13
CA LEU A 204 23.89 3.46 -0.54
C LEU A 204 23.71 3.62 -2.05
N LEU A 205 22.85 2.82 -2.68
CA LEU A 205 22.63 2.87 -4.12
C LEU A 205 22.10 4.22 -4.63
N ILE A 206 21.18 4.85 -3.89
CA ILE A 206 20.48 6.06 -4.34
C ILE A 206 21.18 7.33 -3.89
N TYR A 207 21.65 7.36 -2.64
CA TYR A 207 22.15 8.57 -2.00
C TYR A 207 23.64 8.51 -1.65
N GLY A 208 24.33 7.39 -1.89
CA GLY A 208 25.70 7.15 -1.38
C GLY A 208 26.68 8.30 -1.61
N THR A 209 26.77 8.84 -2.83
CA THR A 209 27.70 9.94 -3.18
C THR A 209 27.23 11.33 -2.79
N ARG A 210 26.02 11.47 -2.24
CA ARG A 210 25.47 12.76 -1.84
C ARG A 210 26.14 13.21 -0.54
N ASN A 211 26.70 14.42 -0.52
CA ASN A 211 27.20 15.03 0.70
C ASN A 211 26.02 15.57 1.52
N GLU A 212 26.02 15.24 2.81
CA GLU A 212 24.99 15.65 3.74
C GLU A 212 25.65 16.06 5.07
N GLU A 213 25.02 16.98 5.79
CA GLU A 213 25.48 17.44 7.10
C GLU A 213 24.89 16.55 8.20
N PHE A 214 25.75 15.80 8.89
CA PHE A 214 25.38 14.91 9.98
C PHE A 214 25.75 15.51 11.34
N GLU A 215 24.90 15.28 12.32
CA GLU A 215 25.10 15.72 13.71
C GLU A 215 25.55 14.55 14.59
N ASP A 216 26.77 14.64 15.11
CA ASP A 216 27.31 13.72 16.10
C ASP A 216 27.26 14.38 17.49
N SER A 217 26.85 13.60 18.49
CA SER A 217 26.77 14.07 19.88
C SER A 217 27.69 13.21 20.73
N PHE A 218 28.64 13.83 21.42
CA PHE A 218 29.60 13.14 22.28
C PHE A 218 29.91 13.95 23.54
N TYR A 219 30.36 13.26 24.58
CA TYR A 219 30.76 13.88 25.83
C TYR A 219 32.20 14.38 25.75
N ARG A 220 32.42 15.65 26.05
CA ARG A 220 33.75 16.27 26.11
C ARG A 220 33.94 16.94 27.47
N ALA A 221 35.14 16.79 28.05
CA ALA A 221 35.50 17.58 29.22
C ALA A 221 35.78 19.03 28.80
N ASN A 222 35.06 19.97 29.39
CA ASN A 222 35.33 21.39 29.24
C ASN A 222 36.67 21.76 29.92
N PRO A 223 37.20 22.98 29.72
CA PRO A 223 38.45 23.43 30.35
C PRO A 223 38.46 23.38 31.90
N GLU A 224 37.29 23.24 32.52
CA GLU A 224 37.08 23.18 33.97
C GLU A 224 36.97 21.74 34.48
N GLY A 225 37.03 20.74 33.59
CA GLY A 225 36.98 19.31 33.91
C GLY A 225 35.57 18.75 34.02
N GLU A 226 34.53 19.53 33.71
CA GLU A 226 33.14 19.07 33.67
C GLU A 226 32.82 18.43 32.32
N VAL A 227 32.08 17.31 32.35
CA VAL A 227 31.70 16.56 31.15
C VAL A 227 30.42 17.18 30.57
N GLU A 228 30.55 17.83 29.41
CA GLU A 228 29.43 18.42 28.67
C GLU A 228 29.13 17.63 27.38
N LEU A 229 27.85 17.58 26.99
CA LEU A 229 27.43 17.01 25.72
C LEU A 229 27.65 18.06 24.62
N VAL A 230 28.59 17.78 23.70
CA VAL A 230 28.89 18.64 22.56
C VAL A 230 28.30 18.00 21.31
N THR A 231 27.64 18.82 20.49
CA THR A 231 27.16 18.42 19.16
C THR A 231 28.08 19.02 18.10
N GLU A 232 28.65 18.18 17.24
CA GLU A 232 29.48 18.58 16.11
C GLU A 232 28.74 18.25 14.81
N LYS A 233 28.73 19.21 13.88
CA LYS A 233 28.20 18.99 12.53
C LYS A 233 29.34 18.65 11.59
N LYS A 234 29.21 17.56 10.84
CA LYS A 234 30.19 17.12 9.84
C LYS A 234 29.50 16.90 8.51
N GLU A 235 30.05 17.52 7.47
CA GLU A 235 29.62 17.29 6.09
C GLU A 235 30.47 16.17 5.49
N LEU A 236 29.83 15.07 5.11
CA LEU A 236 30.48 13.91 4.50
C LEU A 236 29.51 13.15 3.58
N PRO A 237 30.00 12.36 2.61
CA PRO A 237 29.14 11.57 1.75
C PRO A 237 28.38 10.50 2.53
N VAL A 238 27.14 10.23 2.12
CA VAL A 238 26.26 9.26 2.80
C VAL A 238 26.91 7.88 2.93
N TYR A 239 27.64 7.39 1.91
CA TYR A 239 28.30 6.09 1.99
C TYR A 239 29.32 6.05 3.14
N GLU A 240 30.09 7.12 3.32
CA GLU A 240 31.11 7.22 4.37
C GLU A 240 30.44 7.25 5.75
N ARG A 241 29.31 7.96 5.88
CA ARG A 241 28.53 7.98 7.13
C ARG A 241 28.07 6.59 7.52
N VAL A 242 27.49 5.85 6.58
CA VAL A 242 26.98 4.49 6.82
C VAL A 242 28.14 3.58 7.23
N PHE A 243 29.27 3.63 6.52
CA PHE A 243 30.42 2.76 6.78
C PHE A 243 31.07 3.04 8.14
N LEU A 244 31.33 4.31 8.45
CA LEU A 244 31.88 4.69 9.75
C LEU A 244 30.95 4.26 10.89
N SER A 245 29.64 4.46 10.74
CA SER A 245 28.67 4.11 11.78
C SER A 245 28.62 2.60 12.05
N LEU A 246 28.62 1.77 11.00
CA LEU A 246 28.63 0.31 11.15
C LEU A 246 29.97 -0.21 11.68
N GLN A 247 31.09 0.40 11.28
CA GLN A 247 32.41 0.06 11.78
C GLN A 247 32.60 0.43 13.26
N GLU A 248 32.13 1.61 13.68
CA GLU A 248 32.13 2.03 15.09
C GLU A 248 31.36 1.06 15.99
N ASP A 249 30.29 0.46 15.48
CA ASP A 249 29.48 -0.51 16.22
C ASP A 249 30.00 -1.96 16.10
N GLU A 250 31.03 -2.20 15.29
CA GLU A 250 31.50 -3.55 14.90
C GLU A 250 30.37 -4.42 14.32
N VAL A 251 29.43 -3.81 13.59
CA VAL A 251 28.24 -4.48 13.04
C VAL A 251 28.49 -4.92 11.59
N GLU A 252 28.18 -6.19 11.33
CA GLU A 252 28.04 -6.73 9.97
C GLU A 252 26.57 -6.98 9.64
N LEU A 253 26.22 -6.89 8.36
CA LEU A 253 24.89 -7.30 7.89
C LEU A 253 24.74 -8.82 8.08
N ALA A 254 23.65 -9.23 8.73
CA ALA A 254 23.36 -10.61 9.05
C ALA A 254 22.94 -11.41 7.80
N ASN A 255 22.26 -10.76 6.84
CA ASN A 255 21.90 -11.40 5.59
C ASN A 255 23.13 -11.55 4.70
N PRO A 256 23.56 -12.78 4.34
CA PRO A 256 24.76 -12.99 3.52
C PRO A 256 24.70 -12.29 2.17
N VAL A 257 23.50 -12.14 1.61
CA VAL A 257 23.32 -11.51 0.30
C VAL A 257 23.44 -10.00 0.39
N PHE A 258 22.82 -9.37 1.40
CA PHE A 258 22.99 -7.93 1.61
C PHE A 258 24.41 -7.59 2.04
N LYS A 259 25.06 -8.44 2.85
CA LYS A 259 26.49 -8.34 3.15
C LYS A 259 27.33 -8.35 1.88
N GLY A 260 27.11 -9.32 0.98
CA GLY A 260 27.80 -9.38 -0.30
C GLY A 260 27.62 -8.12 -1.15
N ILE A 261 26.40 -7.58 -1.23
CA ILE A 261 26.13 -6.33 -1.96
C ILE A 261 26.82 -5.13 -1.29
N PHE A 262 26.77 -5.05 0.04
CA PHE A 262 27.41 -4.00 0.83
C PHE A 262 28.93 -3.98 0.64
N ASP A 263 29.58 -5.15 0.67
CA ASP A 263 31.02 -5.28 0.46
C ASP A 263 31.40 -4.80 -0.95
N ASN A 264 30.63 -5.21 -1.98
CA ASN A 264 30.83 -4.74 -3.35
C ASN A 264 30.63 -3.22 -3.49
N LEU A 265 29.63 -2.65 -2.82
CA LEU A 265 29.42 -1.19 -2.79
C LEU A 265 30.58 -0.48 -2.12
N THR A 266 31.07 -1.03 -1.00
CA THR A 266 32.20 -0.48 -0.25
C THR A 266 33.46 -0.44 -1.09
N ASP A 267 33.77 -1.54 -1.77
CA ASP A 267 34.92 -1.62 -2.67
C ASP A 267 34.77 -0.65 -3.84
N TYR A 268 33.56 -0.57 -4.42
CA TYR A 268 33.29 0.35 -5.52
C TYR A 268 33.49 1.81 -5.12
N TYR A 269 32.94 2.26 -3.98
CA TYR A 269 33.11 3.63 -3.48
C TYR A 269 34.56 3.98 -3.13
N ARG A 270 35.38 2.98 -2.78
CA ARG A 270 36.81 3.19 -2.48
C ARG A 270 37.67 3.29 -3.73
N LEU A 271 37.27 2.63 -4.82
CA LEU A 271 38.09 2.48 -6.02
C LEU A 271 37.74 3.48 -7.13
N GLU A 272 36.47 3.86 -7.26
CA GLU A 272 35.97 4.66 -8.39
C GLU A 272 35.63 6.10 -7.95
N GLU A 273 36.03 7.09 -8.76
CA GLU A 273 35.78 8.52 -8.46
C GLU A 273 34.31 8.93 -8.64
N GLU A 274 33.56 8.23 -9.52
CA GLU A 274 32.15 8.53 -9.82
C GLU A 274 31.27 7.29 -9.78
N PHE A 275 30.27 7.33 -8.90
CA PHE A 275 29.26 6.28 -8.79
C PHE A 275 28.14 6.46 -9.82
N THR A 276 27.92 5.44 -10.65
CA THR A 276 26.67 5.29 -11.40
C THR A 276 26.15 3.86 -11.28
N ILE A 277 24.83 3.71 -11.21
CA ILE A 277 24.17 2.41 -11.04
C ILE A 277 24.54 1.48 -12.20
N GLU A 278 24.62 1.99 -13.44
CA GLU A 278 24.93 1.15 -14.60
C GLU A 278 26.34 0.57 -14.54
N LYS A 279 27.33 1.38 -14.11
CA LYS A 279 28.72 0.94 -13.96
C LYS A 279 28.86 -0.05 -12.82
N PHE A 280 28.20 0.22 -11.69
CA PHE A 280 28.17 -0.69 -10.56
C PHE A 280 27.55 -2.05 -10.94
N MET A 281 26.38 -2.04 -11.58
CA MET A 281 25.70 -3.26 -12.04
C MET A 281 26.52 -4.09 -13.02
N ALA A 282 27.37 -3.46 -13.83
CA ALA A 282 28.26 -4.15 -14.76
C ALA A 282 29.40 -4.92 -14.06
N GLN A 283 29.84 -4.46 -12.89
CA GLN A 283 30.91 -5.10 -12.09
C GLN A 283 30.34 -6.06 -11.02
N LEU A 284 29.06 -5.91 -10.68
CA LEU A 284 28.40 -6.70 -9.66
C LEU A 284 28.18 -8.16 -10.12
N PRO A 285 28.48 -9.17 -9.28
CA PRO A 285 28.16 -10.57 -9.55
C PRO A 285 26.69 -10.82 -9.90
N GLN A 286 26.43 -11.74 -10.84
CA GLN A 286 25.10 -12.02 -11.37
C GLN A 286 24.08 -12.41 -10.29
N GLU A 287 24.54 -13.08 -9.22
CA GLU A 287 23.71 -13.46 -8.07
C GLU A 287 23.10 -12.26 -7.32
N TYR A 288 23.76 -11.10 -7.34
CA TYR A 288 23.30 -9.89 -6.65
C TYR A 288 22.53 -8.93 -7.55
N GLN A 289 22.76 -8.97 -8.88
CA GLN A 289 22.13 -8.05 -9.83
C GLN A 289 20.59 -8.09 -9.79
N ALA A 290 20.02 -9.29 -9.66
CA ALA A 290 18.56 -9.44 -9.58
C ALA A 290 17.98 -8.75 -8.34
N ILE A 291 18.69 -8.83 -7.22
CA ILE A 291 18.26 -8.26 -5.93
C ILE A 291 18.42 -6.74 -5.94
N VAL A 292 19.55 -6.24 -6.44
CA VAL A 292 19.76 -4.78 -6.58
C VAL A 292 18.70 -4.16 -7.50
N THR A 293 18.35 -4.83 -8.60
CA THR A 293 17.29 -4.38 -9.50
C THR A 293 15.94 -4.35 -8.80
N ASP A 294 15.61 -5.39 -8.02
CA ASP A 294 14.38 -5.43 -7.23
C ASP A 294 14.32 -4.31 -6.17
N ILE A 295 15.45 -4.02 -5.49
CA ILE A 295 15.56 -2.90 -4.54
C ILE A 295 15.24 -1.58 -5.24
N LEU A 296 15.88 -1.30 -6.38
CA LEU A 296 15.67 -0.06 -7.13
C LEU A 296 14.23 0.07 -7.66
N MET A 297 13.65 -1.02 -8.20
CA MET A 297 12.26 -1.02 -8.67
C MET A 297 11.25 -0.83 -7.55
N THR A 298 11.53 -1.34 -6.35
CA THR A 298 10.65 -1.19 -5.19
C THR A 298 10.66 0.26 -4.70
N GLU A 299 11.83 0.89 -4.61
CA GLU A 299 11.97 2.31 -4.25
C GLU A 299 11.29 3.23 -5.27
N GLU A 300 11.37 2.95 -6.58
CA GLU A 300 10.64 3.72 -7.59
C GLU A 300 9.12 3.63 -7.38
N LYS A 301 8.60 2.43 -7.07
CA LYS A 301 7.18 2.24 -6.76
C LYS A 301 6.75 2.96 -5.49
N GLU A 302 7.58 2.94 -4.45
CA GLU A 302 7.31 3.61 -3.18
C GLU A 302 7.46 5.14 -3.27
N ALA A 303 8.31 5.64 -4.17
CA ALA A 303 8.35 7.06 -4.52
C ALA A 303 7.09 7.52 -5.30
N LEU A 304 6.46 6.61 -6.05
CA LEU A 304 5.25 6.87 -6.86
C LEU A 304 3.93 6.61 -6.12
N HIS A 305 3.94 5.83 -5.03
CA HIS A 305 2.77 5.48 -4.22
C HIS A 305 2.91 6.01 -2.79
N ASN A 306 2.09 6.99 -2.44
CA ASN A 306 2.04 7.58 -1.10
C ASN A 306 1.48 6.57 -0.07
N TRP A 307 2.25 6.33 0.99
CA TRP A 307 2.12 5.32 2.06
C TRP A 307 1.09 5.67 3.14
N GLU A 308 0.15 4.76 3.44
CA GLU A 308 -0.64 4.81 4.70
C GLU A 308 -1.00 3.43 5.29
N SER A 309 -0.57 2.30 4.70
CA SER A 309 -1.14 0.98 5.03
C SER A 309 -0.23 -0.03 5.73
N GLN A 310 1.05 0.26 6.01
CA GLN A 310 2.00 -0.79 6.45
C GLN A 310 2.64 -0.61 7.84
N ASN A 311 2.10 0.23 8.74
CA ASN A 311 2.60 0.38 10.12
C ASN A 311 4.12 0.64 10.28
N ILE A 312 4.82 0.93 9.18
CA ILE A 312 6.15 1.49 9.13
C ILE A 312 5.94 2.83 8.43
N VAL A 313 5.99 3.91 9.20
CA VAL A 313 5.96 5.26 8.65
C VAL A 313 7.40 5.68 8.44
N VAL A 314 7.80 5.89 7.19
CA VAL A 314 8.87 6.84 6.88
C VAL A 314 8.46 7.63 5.64
N ARG A 315 8.45 8.96 5.82
CA ARG A 315 8.42 10.09 4.88
C ARG A 315 7.51 11.16 5.46
N LEU A 316 8.00 11.83 6.50
CA LEU A 316 7.48 13.16 6.82
C LEU A 316 7.94 14.10 5.71
N LYS A 317 7.04 14.98 5.26
CA LYS A 317 7.19 15.87 4.09
C LYS A 317 8.38 16.86 4.16
N ASP A 318 9.16 16.82 5.25
CA ASP A 318 10.28 17.72 5.55
C ASP A 318 11.60 16.98 5.89
N GLN A 319 11.70 15.65 5.72
CA GLN A 319 12.91 14.89 6.08
C GLN A 319 14.06 15.08 5.07
N THR A 320 15.24 15.47 5.57
CA THR A 320 16.49 15.50 4.80
C THR A 320 17.07 14.10 4.61
N VAL A 321 17.97 13.92 3.65
CA VAL A 321 18.68 12.64 3.46
C VAL A 321 19.53 12.33 4.70
N ALA A 322 20.19 13.35 5.28
CA ALA A 322 20.89 13.21 6.55
C ALA A 322 20.02 12.59 7.67
N GLN A 323 18.78 13.07 7.80
CA GLN A 323 17.84 12.57 8.80
C GLN A 323 17.42 11.13 8.51
N TYR A 324 17.09 10.81 7.25
CA TYR A 324 16.68 9.47 6.84
C TYR A 324 17.77 8.42 7.11
N VAL A 325 19.01 8.74 6.74
CA VAL A 325 20.19 7.88 7.00
C VAL A 325 20.39 7.68 8.49
N SER A 326 20.34 8.76 9.28
CA SER A 326 20.54 8.71 10.73
C SER A 326 19.45 7.89 11.43
N GLU A 327 18.18 8.07 11.05
CA GLU A 327 17.07 7.29 11.59
C GLU A 327 17.16 5.80 11.24
N THR A 328 17.60 5.47 10.02
CA THR A 328 17.75 4.08 9.57
C THR A 328 18.85 3.38 10.38
N ILE A 329 20.02 4.01 10.54
CA ILE A 329 21.14 3.48 11.34
C ILE A 329 20.72 3.32 12.81
N LEU A 330 20.05 4.34 13.40
CA LEU A 330 19.58 4.27 14.78
C LEU A 330 18.52 3.17 14.97
N THR A 331 17.66 2.92 13.98
CA THR A 331 16.66 1.85 14.03
C THR A 331 17.33 0.47 13.93
N LEU A 332 18.34 0.31 13.08
CA LEU A 332 19.16 -0.91 13.02
C LEU A 332 19.86 -1.18 14.35
N ARG A 333 20.53 -0.18 14.92
CA ARG A 333 21.17 -0.27 16.25
C ARG A 333 20.17 -0.68 17.32
N TRP A 334 19.00 -0.05 17.33
CA TRP A 334 17.94 -0.39 18.28
C TRP A 334 17.52 -1.86 18.15
N PHE A 335 17.32 -2.35 16.93
CA PHE A 335 16.89 -3.73 16.68
C PHE A 335 17.94 -4.75 17.11
N LEU A 336 19.22 -4.50 16.78
CA LEU A 336 20.34 -5.36 17.17
C LEU A 336 20.49 -5.41 18.69
N VAL A 337 20.38 -4.26 19.37
CA VAL A 337 20.45 -4.20 20.83
C VAL A 337 19.24 -4.86 21.49
N ASP A 338 18.03 -4.73 20.94
CA ASP A 338 16.85 -5.44 21.46
C ASP A 338 17.02 -6.96 21.30
N SER A 339 17.57 -7.42 20.17
CA SER A 339 17.89 -8.85 19.97
C SER A 339 18.88 -9.37 21.01
N ILE A 340 19.97 -8.63 21.27
CA ILE A 340 20.94 -8.96 22.34
C ILE A 340 20.24 -8.97 23.71
N LEU A 341 19.37 -8.00 23.99
CA LEU A 341 18.60 -7.93 25.24
C LEU A 341 17.69 -9.15 25.41
N GLN A 342 17.03 -9.60 24.35
CA GLN A 342 16.17 -10.79 24.38
C GLN A 342 16.99 -12.07 24.62
N GLN A 343 18.17 -12.19 24.01
CA GLN A 343 19.10 -13.30 24.25
C GLN A 343 19.62 -13.32 25.70
N LEU A 344 19.98 -12.16 26.26
CA LEU A 344 20.41 -12.07 27.66
C LEU A 344 19.28 -12.45 28.63
N LYS A 345 18.04 -12.02 28.34
CA LYS A 345 16.87 -12.38 29.15
C LYS A 345 16.54 -13.87 29.08
N SER A 346 16.68 -14.51 27.92
CA SER A 346 16.46 -15.95 27.79
C SER A 346 17.56 -16.78 28.47
N GLY A 347 18.77 -16.21 28.60
CA GLY A 347 19.88 -16.80 29.34
C GLY A 347 19.77 -16.73 30.87
N LEU A 348 18.76 -16.04 31.42
CA LEU A 348 18.54 -15.98 32.87
C LEU A 348 18.14 -17.36 33.42
N SER A 349 18.97 -17.91 34.30
CA SER A 349 18.67 -19.18 34.96
C SER A 349 17.68 -18.95 36.12
N SER A 350 16.66 -19.81 36.18
CA SER A 350 15.67 -19.84 37.27
C SER A 350 16.12 -20.68 38.47
N ALA A 351 17.34 -21.24 38.43
CA ALA A 351 17.87 -22.05 39.50
C ALA A 351 18.17 -21.20 40.76
N PRO A 352 17.85 -21.67 41.98
CA PRO A 352 18.04 -20.92 43.23
C PRO A 352 19.48 -20.49 43.53
N GLU A 353 20.48 -21.16 42.93
CA GLU A 353 21.91 -20.93 43.13
C GLU A 353 22.60 -20.25 41.93
N ALA A 354 21.84 -19.85 40.90
CA ALA A 354 22.41 -19.20 39.74
C ALA A 354 22.74 -17.72 40.02
N ASP A 355 24.00 -17.36 39.84
CA ASP A 355 24.44 -15.97 39.89
C ASP A 355 24.11 -15.27 38.57
N ASN A 356 23.02 -14.49 38.58
CA ASN A 356 22.57 -13.70 37.43
C ASN A 356 23.06 -12.24 37.50
N THR A 357 23.95 -11.87 38.43
CA THR A 357 24.31 -10.46 38.68
C THR A 357 24.94 -9.77 37.47
N GLU A 358 25.86 -10.44 36.77
CA GLU A 358 26.48 -9.94 35.54
C GLU A 358 25.45 -9.77 34.42
N ILE A 359 24.61 -10.78 34.19
CA ILE A 359 23.55 -10.76 33.16
C ILE A 359 22.56 -9.61 33.43
N LEU A 360 22.15 -9.44 34.69
CA LEU A 360 21.24 -8.36 35.08
C LEU A 360 21.86 -6.97 34.91
N THR A 361 23.16 -6.83 35.18
CA THR A 361 23.90 -5.58 34.95
C THR A 361 23.91 -5.24 33.46
N SER A 362 24.29 -6.20 32.60
CA SER A 362 24.24 -6.01 31.14
C SER A 362 22.83 -5.70 30.64
N VAL A 363 21.80 -6.36 31.16
CA VAL A 363 20.39 -6.07 30.80
C VAL A 363 20.01 -4.63 31.16
N ILE A 364 20.47 -4.11 32.29
CA ILE A 364 20.21 -2.70 32.68
C ILE A 364 20.91 -1.76 31.69
N ASP A 365 22.18 -2.00 31.38
CA ASP A 365 22.98 -1.17 30.48
C ASP A 365 22.38 -1.14 29.06
N TYR A 366 22.00 -2.29 28.50
CA TYR A 366 21.35 -2.35 27.18
C TYR A 366 19.95 -1.70 27.17
N ASN A 367 19.19 -1.76 28.28
CA ASN A 367 17.93 -1.01 28.38
C ASN A 367 18.16 0.51 28.38
N GLN A 368 19.23 1.00 29.03
CA GLN A 368 19.60 2.42 28.99
C GLN A 368 19.96 2.85 27.57
N LEU A 369 20.70 1.99 26.84
CA LEU A 369 21.07 2.25 25.44
C LEU A 369 19.83 2.29 24.51
N ILE A 370 18.88 1.36 24.67
CA ILE A 370 17.59 1.36 23.96
C ILE A 370 16.81 2.65 24.22
N HIS A 371 16.79 3.10 25.48
CA HIS A 371 16.12 4.35 25.84
C HIS A 371 16.80 5.53 25.15
N HIS A 372 18.13 5.58 25.12
CA HIS A 372 18.89 6.62 24.43
C HIS A 372 18.58 6.67 22.92
N PHE A 373 18.53 5.52 22.24
CA PHE A 373 18.12 5.47 20.83
C PHE A 373 16.68 5.93 20.61
N SER A 374 15.75 5.50 21.47
CA SER A 374 14.34 5.90 21.38
C SER A 374 14.16 7.42 21.57
N THR A 375 14.94 8.03 22.50
CA THR A 375 14.94 9.49 22.68
C THR A 375 15.51 10.23 21.47
N ARG A 376 16.57 9.71 20.84
CA ARG A 376 17.15 10.31 19.62
C ARG A 376 16.23 10.17 18.39
N LEU A 377 15.50 9.06 18.30
CA LEU A 377 14.48 8.85 17.26
C LEU A 377 13.20 9.67 17.50
N GLY A 378 13.05 10.31 18.66
CA GLY A 378 11.85 11.06 19.02
C GLY A 378 10.58 10.21 19.19
N ARG A 379 10.72 8.88 19.34
CA ARG A 379 9.60 7.94 19.45
C ARG A 379 9.93 6.73 20.32
N VAL A 380 8.92 6.20 21.01
CA VAL A 380 9.02 4.93 21.73
C VAL A 380 8.71 3.79 20.76
N MET A 381 9.69 2.93 20.49
CA MET A 381 9.51 1.75 19.65
C MET A 381 8.80 0.63 20.44
N SER A 382 7.78 0.02 19.85
CA SER A 382 7.06 -1.10 20.47
C SER A 382 7.90 -2.38 20.43
N ARG A 383 7.98 -3.08 21.57
CA ARG A 383 8.74 -4.35 21.75
C ARG A 383 7.97 -5.61 21.35
N HIS A 384 6.86 -5.49 20.63
CA HIS A 384 6.02 -6.64 20.26
C HIS A 384 6.21 -6.96 18.78
N HIS A 385 6.84 -8.10 18.51
CA HIS A 385 6.87 -8.77 17.22
C HIS A 385 5.75 -9.80 17.11
#